data_AF-A0A8J4RYR9-F1
#
_entry.id   AF-A0A8J4RYR9-F1
#
_cell.length_a   1.000
_cell.length_b   1.000
_cell.length_c   1.000
_cell.angle_alpha   90.00
_cell.angle_beta   90.00
_cell.angle_gamma   90.00
#
_symmetry.space_group_name_H-M   'P 1'
#
loop_
_entity.id
_entity.type
_entity.pdbx_description
1 polymer ?
#
loop_
_entity_poly.entity_id
_entity_poly.type
_entity_poly.pdbx_seq_one_letter_code
_entity_poly.pdbx_strand_id
1 'polypeptide(L)'
;MSGISMTTESLTSPEPQPASPASKALEKANEKKNLKLLDKRLCIGKTKLGHTHYKNVERSFKPPAGNVINLQHEQYALTYGMMCGIRDSAGLQKPFKQRLAMDDFMLVDKKIFPANSQLQHPFKFKDYSPDVFRQVRRRFGIDLAEYMLTLSGDFNFIEFMSNSKSGQFFFYSHDGRYMIKTQTKDESKFLRRILPHYYKFVMENPNTLITRFYGMHRVKMHHLRRKMHFVIMASVFHTPLEIHGRFDLKGSRIGRHASPKEHERGGAGVLKDMDLLEKGFHLQMGVARRAIFLVQLRKDVEFLKRMKIMDYSLLIGVHDSSDDLNNDLYTGSPTAAELDDSTSSEGGFFGTAFGDTSLAERCSGSLPSTPRGAAMPPLSPRLLDTTAYAEFSESIFCKDEGGIYGRDRHGRKNGFVYFLGIIDILQQYNTRKIAETFFKGLRHNRKQISAVNPDFYGDRFIEFMEKHVVQDDTLLLASPRPLPSPSTRDTAVIDAIPRMEEEAAC
;
A
#
# COMPACT_ATOMS: atom_id res chain seq x y z
N MET A 1 81.96 -25.59 20.52
CA MET A 1 81.93 -26.62 19.45
C MET A 1 80.71 -27.48 19.69
N SER A 2 79.92 -27.71 18.62
CA SER A 2 78.97 -28.82 18.38
C SER A 2 77.96 -29.14 19.51
N GLY A 3 76.65 -28.85 19.39
CA GLY A 3 75.76 -29.06 18.24
C GLY A 3 75.04 -30.40 18.41
N ILE A 4 73.70 -30.41 18.46
CA ILE A 4 72.83 -31.53 18.06
C ILE A 4 71.47 -30.96 17.63
N SER A 5 71.00 -31.50 16.51
CA SER A 5 69.91 -31.14 15.62
C SER A 5 68.51 -31.36 16.22
N MET A 6 67.57 -30.46 15.93
CA MET A 6 66.13 -30.71 16.08
C MET A 6 65.57 -31.29 14.78
N THR A 7 65.08 -32.53 14.82
CA THR A 7 64.27 -33.14 13.78
C THR A 7 62.78 -32.89 14.03
N THR A 8 62.10 -32.44 12.99
CA THR A 8 60.65 -32.20 12.90
C THR A 8 59.86 -33.50 12.75
N GLU A 9 58.88 -33.75 13.61
CA GLU A 9 57.83 -34.76 13.38
C GLU A 9 56.55 -34.09 12.84
N SER A 10 56.06 -34.62 11.72
CA SER A 10 54.84 -34.22 11.03
C SER A 10 53.61 -34.97 11.58
N LEU A 11 52.71 -34.25 12.26
CA LEU A 11 51.39 -34.77 12.64
C LEU A 11 50.41 -34.64 11.47
N THR A 12 50.12 -35.77 10.84
CA THR A 12 49.02 -35.93 9.87
C THR A 12 47.68 -36.02 10.61
N SER A 13 46.72 -35.17 10.23
CA SER A 13 45.34 -35.19 10.73
C SER A 13 44.53 -36.33 10.10
N PRO A 14 43.65 -37.03 10.85
CA PRO A 14 42.89 -38.17 10.32
C PRO A 14 41.72 -37.70 9.44
N GLU A 15 41.48 -38.43 8.34
CA GLU A 15 40.31 -38.26 7.46
C GLU A 15 38.98 -38.46 8.20
N PRO A 16 37.91 -37.72 7.82
CA PRO A 16 36.60 -37.88 8.44
C PRO A 16 35.94 -39.18 7.99
N GLN A 17 35.63 -40.07 8.96
CA GLN A 17 34.90 -41.29 8.67
C GLN A 17 33.43 -41.03 8.28
N PRO A 18 32.85 -41.81 7.35
CA PRO A 18 31.47 -41.64 6.92
C PRO A 18 30.49 -41.93 8.06
N ALA A 19 29.53 -41.02 8.27
CA ALA A 19 28.50 -41.13 9.29
C ALA A 19 27.73 -42.46 9.19
N SER A 20 27.64 -43.17 10.31
CA SER A 20 27.05 -44.51 10.37
C SER A 20 25.56 -44.49 10.00
N PRO A 21 25.00 -45.59 9.46
CA PRO A 21 23.58 -45.68 9.14
C PRO A 21 22.66 -45.36 10.33
N ALA A 22 23.11 -45.61 11.56
CA ALA A 22 22.40 -45.33 12.79
C ALA A 22 22.32 -43.82 13.11
N SER A 23 23.36 -43.03 12.83
CA SER A 23 23.32 -41.58 13.07
C SER A 23 22.39 -40.87 12.08
N LYS A 24 22.39 -41.30 10.81
CA LYS A 24 21.46 -40.81 9.77
C LYS A 24 20.00 -41.19 10.08
N ALA A 25 19.77 -42.36 10.66
CA ALA A 25 18.44 -42.78 11.10
C ALA A 25 17.94 -41.94 12.30
N LEU A 26 18.83 -41.58 13.23
CA LEU A 26 18.52 -40.75 14.39
C LEU A 26 18.20 -39.29 13.99
N GLU A 27 18.92 -38.72 13.02
CA GLU A 27 18.62 -37.40 12.44
C GLU A 27 17.26 -37.38 11.75
N LYS A 28 16.97 -38.37 10.89
CA LYS A 28 15.65 -38.50 10.25
C LYS A 28 14.51 -38.71 11.25
N ALA A 29 14.76 -39.41 12.35
CA ALA A 29 13.77 -39.62 13.41
C ALA A 29 13.51 -38.31 14.19
N ASN A 30 14.53 -37.48 14.41
CA ASN A 30 14.39 -36.17 15.05
C ASN A 30 13.70 -35.14 14.15
N GLU A 31 13.96 -35.13 12.84
CA GLU A 31 13.22 -34.29 11.88
C GLU A 31 11.74 -34.67 11.81
N LYS A 32 11.41 -35.97 11.71
CA LYS A 32 10.00 -36.42 11.70
C LYS A 32 9.28 -36.16 13.02
N LYS A 33 9.96 -36.26 14.17
CA LYS A 33 9.37 -35.89 15.47
C LYS A 33 9.12 -34.39 15.57
N ASN A 34 10.04 -33.55 15.07
CA ASN A 34 9.87 -32.10 15.04
C ASN A 34 8.75 -31.65 14.10
N LEU A 35 8.60 -32.26 12.92
CA LEU A 35 7.48 -31.99 12.01
C LEU A 35 6.12 -32.33 12.64
N LYS A 36 6.01 -33.51 13.29
CA LYS A 36 4.77 -33.91 13.98
C LYS A 36 4.45 -33.04 15.20
N LEU A 37 5.47 -32.49 15.87
CA LEU A 37 5.28 -31.55 16.98
C LEU A 37 4.86 -30.16 16.47
N LEU A 38 5.34 -29.74 15.29
CA LEU A 38 4.93 -28.51 14.60
C LEU A 38 3.46 -28.59 14.14
N ASP A 39 3.05 -29.71 13.54
CA ASP A 39 1.65 -29.96 13.14
C ASP A 39 0.70 -30.02 14.34
N LYS A 40 1.14 -30.66 15.45
CA LYS A 40 0.36 -30.65 16.69
C LYS A 40 0.23 -29.25 17.30
N ARG A 41 1.25 -28.40 17.17
CA ARG A 41 1.22 -27.00 17.66
C ARG A 41 0.38 -26.08 16.77
N LEU A 42 0.31 -26.32 15.46
CA LEU A 42 -0.60 -25.64 14.54
C LEU A 42 -2.09 -25.94 14.84
N CYS A 43 -2.39 -27.09 15.45
CA CYS A 43 -3.76 -27.50 15.76
C CYS A 43 -4.31 -26.99 17.11
N ILE A 44 -3.46 -26.48 18.01
CA ILE A 44 -3.85 -26.08 19.39
C ILE A 44 -4.36 -24.62 19.48
N GLY A 45 -4.48 -23.92 18.34
CA GLY A 45 -5.03 -22.55 18.27
C GLY A 45 -6.53 -22.44 17.97
N LYS A 46 -7.26 -23.55 17.77
CA LYS A 46 -8.70 -23.51 17.45
C LYS A 46 -9.57 -23.39 18.71
N THR A 47 -9.36 -22.36 19.52
CA THR A 47 -10.39 -21.93 20.48
C THR A 47 -11.25 -20.87 19.82
N LYS A 48 -12.56 -21.10 19.87
CA LYS A 48 -13.65 -20.35 19.22
C LYS A 48 -13.54 -18.83 19.45
N LEU A 49 -12.93 -18.10 18.52
CA LEU A 49 -13.29 -16.71 18.24
C LEU A 49 -13.90 -16.69 16.83
N GLY A 50 -15.06 -16.05 16.71
CA GLY A 50 -15.90 -16.10 15.52
C GLY A 50 -15.13 -15.88 14.22
N HIS A 51 -15.04 -16.92 13.41
CA HIS A 51 -14.64 -16.80 12.02
C HIS A 51 -15.73 -16.00 11.29
N THR A 52 -15.46 -14.74 10.99
CA THR A 52 -16.01 -14.13 9.79
C THR A 52 -15.66 -15.04 8.62
N HIS A 53 -16.66 -15.39 7.83
CA HIS A 53 -16.57 -16.28 6.67
C HIS A 53 -15.47 -15.80 5.70
N TYR A 54 -14.25 -16.32 5.85
CA TYR A 54 -13.32 -16.40 4.74
C TYR A 54 -13.77 -17.58 3.88
N LYS A 55 -14.47 -17.28 2.78
CA LYS A 55 -14.53 -18.22 1.67
C LYS A 55 -13.08 -18.55 1.29
N ASN A 56 -12.74 -19.83 1.30
CA ASN A 56 -11.51 -20.37 0.72
C ASN A 56 -11.49 -20.01 -0.78
N VAL A 57 -11.02 -18.82 -1.09
CA VAL A 57 -10.37 -18.54 -2.36
C VAL A 57 -8.91 -18.84 -2.08
N GLU A 58 -8.34 -19.87 -2.71
CA GLU A 58 -6.89 -20.04 -2.75
C GLU A 58 -6.31 -18.77 -3.36
N ARG A 59 -5.88 -17.83 -2.51
CA ARG A 59 -5.21 -16.61 -2.95
C ARG A 59 -3.85 -17.03 -3.50
N SER A 60 -3.73 -17.21 -4.82
CA SER A 60 -2.44 -17.38 -5.47
C SER A 60 -1.72 -16.03 -5.45
N PHE A 61 -1.09 -15.70 -4.31
CA PHE A 61 -0.29 -14.49 -4.21
C PHE A 61 0.92 -14.61 -5.14
N LYS A 62 0.99 -13.76 -6.17
CA LYS A 62 2.14 -13.71 -7.08
C LYS A 62 3.27 -12.95 -6.37
N PRO A 63 4.45 -13.57 -6.13
CA PRO A 63 5.54 -12.89 -5.46
C PRO A 63 5.98 -11.65 -6.28
N PRO A 64 6.45 -10.57 -5.62
CA PRO A 64 6.98 -9.41 -6.31
C PRO A 64 8.09 -9.79 -7.29
N ALA A 65 8.15 -9.10 -8.43
CA ALA A 65 9.26 -9.25 -9.36
C ALA A 65 10.56 -8.73 -8.72
N GLY A 66 11.63 -9.53 -8.80
CA GLY A 66 12.94 -9.17 -8.27
C GLY A 66 13.83 -10.39 -8.06
N ASN A 67 15.02 -10.15 -7.51
CA ASN A 67 16.00 -11.21 -7.25
C ASN A 67 15.82 -11.74 -5.83
N VAL A 68 15.61 -13.05 -5.68
CA VAL A 68 15.54 -13.67 -4.35
C VAL A 68 16.92 -13.65 -3.71
N ILE A 69 17.01 -13.11 -2.49
CA ILE A 69 18.27 -12.98 -1.75
C ILE A 69 18.58 -14.30 -1.03
N ASN A 70 19.09 -15.27 -1.78
CA ASN A 70 19.58 -16.56 -1.28
C ASN A 70 21.03 -16.47 -0.79
N LEU A 71 21.59 -17.58 -0.31
CA LEU A 71 22.97 -17.67 0.21
C LEU A 71 24.06 -17.17 -0.75
N GLN A 72 23.81 -17.21 -2.05
CA GLN A 72 24.75 -16.79 -3.10
C GLN A 72 24.64 -15.29 -3.42
N HIS A 73 23.62 -14.60 -2.92
CA HIS A 73 23.38 -13.19 -3.21
C HIS A 73 24.28 -12.29 -2.35
N GLU A 74 24.83 -11.22 -2.94
CA GLU A 74 25.73 -10.27 -2.25
C GLU A 74 25.13 -9.56 -1.02
N GLN A 75 23.79 -9.46 -0.93
CA GLN A 75 23.08 -8.84 0.19
C GLN A 75 22.57 -9.90 1.20
N TYR A 76 22.90 -11.18 1.04
CA TYR A 76 22.45 -12.25 1.93
C TYR A 76 22.86 -12.00 3.37
N ALA A 77 24.16 -11.79 3.61
CA ALA A 77 24.65 -11.60 4.97
C ALA A 77 23.92 -10.45 5.66
N LEU A 78 23.72 -9.36 4.92
CA LEU A 78 23.05 -8.14 5.37
C LEU A 78 21.58 -8.38 5.75
N THR A 79 20.82 -9.02 4.87
CA THR A 79 19.39 -9.30 5.08
C THR A 79 19.16 -10.36 6.14
N TYR A 80 20.01 -11.39 6.23
CA TYR A 80 19.99 -12.34 7.33
C TYR A 80 20.19 -11.65 8.70
N GLY A 81 21.12 -10.69 8.77
CA GLY A 81 21.32 -9.87 9.96
C GLY A 81 20.11 -8.98 10.30
N MET A 82 19.35 -8.52 9.29
CA MET A 82 18.08 -7.83 9.52
C MET A 82 17.04 -8.77 10.12
N MET A 83 16.83 -9.93 9.51
CA MET A 83 15.85 -10.93 9.94
C MET A 83 16.10 -11.35 11.40
N CYS A 84 17.35 -11.65 11.75
CA CYS A 84 17.73 -11.97 13.13
C CYS A 84 17.42 -10.83 14.10
N GLY A 85 17.73 -9.59 13.71
CA GLY A 85 17.48 -8.40 14.52
C GLY A 85 15.99 -8.14 14.73
N ILE A 86 15.19 -8.24 13.67
CA ILE A 86 13.73 -8.06 13.72
C ILE A 86 13.09 -9.14 14.58
N ARG A 87 13.48 -10.41 14.39
CA ARG A 87 12.96 -11.55 15.17
C ARG A 87 13.19 -11.34 16.66
N ASP A 88 14.39 -10.90 17.01
CA ASP A 88 14.72 -10.63 18.40
C ASP A 88 13.95 -9.44 18.95
N SER A 89 13.95 -8.31 18.25
CA SER A 89 13.37 -7.08 18.79
C SER A 89 11.84 -7.11 18.86
N ALA A 90 11.18 -7.71 17.85
CA ALA A 90 9.74 -7.90 17.85
C ALA A 90 9.29 -9.09 18.73
N GLY A 91 10.13 -10.11 18.87
CA GLY A 91 9.82 -11.32 19.66
C GLY A 91 9.96 -11.12 21.18
N LEU A 92 10.67 -10.09 21.63
CA LEU A 92 10.73 -9.71 23.04
C LEU A 92 9.34 -9.27 23.52
N GLN A 93 8.64 -10.16 24.22
CA GLN A 93 7.33 -9.91 24.83
C GLN A 93 7.44 -9.00 26.07
N LYS A 94 7.91 -7.76 25.89
CA LYS A 94 7.74 -6.72 26.91
C LYS A 94 6.23 -6.45 27.07
N PRO A 95 5.73 -6.23 28.31
CA PRO A 95 4.34 -5.86 28.54
C PRO A 95 3.89 -4.73 27.60
N PHE A 96 2.65 -4.82 27.11
CA PHE A 96 2.14 -3.81 26.20
C PHE A 96 1.97 -2.47 26.92
N LYS A 97 2.63 -1.43 26.42
CA LYS A 97 2.55 -0.08 26.97
C LYS A 97 1.51 0.72 26.20
N GLN A 98 0.34 0.95 26.81
CA GLN A 98 -0.77 1.67 26.16
C GLN A 98 -0.52 3.18 26.05
N ARG A 99 0.07 3.80 27.08
CA ARG A 99 0.41 5.24 27.08
C ARG A 99 1.91 5.43 26.87
N LEU A 100 2.28 6.10 25.80
CA LEU A 100 3.68 6.44 25.49
C LEU A 100 4.08 7.75 26.18
N ALA A 101 5.28 7.77 26.74
CA ALA A 101 5.97 8.96 27.19
C ALA A 101 6.96 9.44 26.13
N MET A 102 7.48 10.65 26.27
CA MET A 102 8.42 11.22 25.30
C MET A 102 9.72 10.40 25.16
N ASP A 103 10.17 9.78 26.25
CA ASP A 103 11.35 8.90 26.24
C ASP A 103 11.19 7.68 25.32
N ASP A 104 9.96 7.18 25.14
CA ASP A 104 9.69 6.04 24.25
C ASP A 104 9.99 6.38 22.77
N PHE A 105 9.86 7.66 22.40
CA PHE A 105 10.22 8.16 21.07
C PHE A 105 11.73 8.25 20.87
N MET A 106 12.51 8.34 21.95
CA MET A 106 13.97 8.45 21.92
C MET A 106 14.68 7.12 22.23
N LEU A 107 13.93 6.12 22.68
CA LEU A 107 14.45 4.82 23.07
C LEU A 107 15.17 4.12 21.90
N VAL A 108 16.33 3.54 22.20
CA VAL A 108 17.11 2.76 21.23
C VAL A 108 17.63 1.49 21.89
N ASP A 109 17.00 0.37 21.58
CA ASP A 109 17.46 -0.94 22.02
C ASP A 109 18.65 -1.36 21.15
N LYS A 110 19.73 -1.82 21.80
CA LYS A 110 20.98 -2.19 21.13
C LYS A 110 21.29 -3.64 21.44
N LYS A 111 21.59 -4.43 20.41
CA LYS A 111 22.00 -5.83 20.58
C LYS A 111 23.25 -6.15 19.77
N ILE A 112 24.07 -7.03 20.33
CA ILE A 112 25.19 -7.65 19.64
C ILE A 112 24.81 -9.10 19.42
N PHE A 113 24.90 -9.54 18.18
CA PHE A 113 24.68 -10.93 17.79
C PHE A 113 26.04 -11.59 17.56
N PRO A 114 26.34 -12.73 18.22
CA PRO A 114 27.57 -13.47 17.99
C PRO A 114 27.57 -14.09 16.58
N ALA A 115 28.73 -14.56 16.15
CA ALA A 115 28.82 -15.40 14.96
C ALA A 115 28.02 -16.71 15.15
N ASN A 116 27.47 -17.23 14.06
CA ASN A 116 26.74 -18.49 14.01
C ASN A 116 27.03 -19.21 12.68
N SER A 117 26.39 -20.36 12.45
CA SER A 117 26.59 -21.18 11.25
C SER A 117 26.26 -20.44 9.93
N GLN A 118 25.30 -19.53 9.96
CA GLN A 118 24.87 -18.74 8.79
C GLN A 118 25.72 -17.47 8.60
N LEU A 119 26.14 -16.84 9.71
CA LEU A 119 27.01 -15.66 9.72
C LEU A 119 28.24 -15.93 10.58
N GLN A 120 29.38 -16.23 9.94
CA GLN A 120 30.66 -16.48 10.60
C GLN A 120 31.29 -15.25 11.30
N HIS A 121 30.55 -14.14 11.39
CA HIS A 121 31.00 -12.89 12.00
C HIS A 121 29.91 -12.26 12.86
N PRO A 122 30.26 -11.64 14.01
CA PRO A 122 29.31 -10.93 14.82
C PRO A 122 28.81 -9.65 14.13
N PHE A 123 27.59 -9.24 14.47
CA PHE A 123 27.00 -8.00 13.99
C PHE A 123 26.27 -7.25 15.11
N LYS A 124 25.99 -5.97 14.88
CA LYS A 124 25.24 -5.13 15.85
C LYS A 124 23.92 -4.69 15.25
N PHE A 125 22.87 -4.80 16.02
CA PHE A 125 21.54 -4.33 15.68
C PHE A 125 21.10 -3.19 16.59
N LYS A 126 20.30 -2.29 16.05
CA LYS A 126 19.56 -1.29 16.83
C LYS A 126 18.11 -1.28 16.41
N ASP A 127 17.22 -1.29 17.39
CA ASP A 127 15.80 -1.03 17.22
C ASP A 127 15.47 0.36 17.77
N TYR A 128 14.85 1.21 16.95
CA TYR A 128 14.51 2.59 17.31
C TYR A 128 13.03 2.69 17.66
N SER A 129 12.73 3.24 18.83
CA SER A 129 11.37 3.51 19.31
C SER A 129 10.42 2.30 19.21
N PRO A 130 10.78 1.13 19.77
CA PRO A 130 10.07 -0.14 19.50
C PRO A 130 8.58 -0.09 19.86
N ASP A 131 8.26 0.54 20.99
CA ASP A 131 6.88 0.67 21.47
C ASP A 131 6.02 1.60 20.61
N VAL A 132 6.63 2.66 20.05
CA VAL A 132 5.95 3.57 19.11
C VAL A 132 5.53 2.80 17.86
N PHE A 133 6.45 2.06 17.24
CA PHE A 133 6.15 1.27 16.04
C PHE A 133 5.26 0.06 16.33
N ARG A 134 5.30 -0.49 17.55
CA ARG A 134 4.32 -1.49 18.02
C ARG A 134 2.90 -0.92 18.04
N GLN A 135 2.71 0.32 18.49
CA GLN A 135 1.40 0.98 18.44
C GLN A 135 0.97 1.31 17.01
N VAL A 136 1.89 1.76 16.13
CA VAL A 136 1.59 1.99 14.70
C VAL A 136 1.13 0.70 14.02
N ARG A 137 1.82 -0.42 14.24
CA ARG A 137 1.40 -1.74 13.73
C ARG A 137 -0.02 -2.09 14.15
N ARG A 138 -0.34 -1.97 15.45
CA ARG A 138 -1.70 -2.23 15.96
C ARG A 138 -2.75 -1.32 15.35
N ARG A 139 -2.45 -0.02 15.18
CA ARG A 139 -3.38 0.95 14.58
C ARG A 139 -3.84 0.55 13.19
N PHE A 140 -2.96 -0.10 12.43
CA PHE A 140 -3.21 -0.54 11.06
C PHE A 140 -3.44 -2.05 10.94
N GLY A 141 -3.83 -2.72 12.03
CA GLY A 141 -4.24 -4.13 12.00
C GLY A 141 -3.12 -5.13 11.71
N ILE A 142 -1.86 -4.74 11.92
CA ILE A 142 -0.72 -5.64 11.74
C ILE A 142 -0.56 -6.53 12.97
N ASP A 143 -0.84 -7.83 12.81
CA ASP A 143 -0.60 -8.84 13.84
C ASP A 143 0.90 -9.07 14.07
N LEU A 144 1.29 -9.26 15.34
CA LEU A 144 2.70 -9.40 15.71
C LEU A 144 3.27 -10.74 15.21
N ALA A 145 2.52 -11.83 15.31
CA ALA A 145 3.00 -13.14 14.89
C ALA A 145 3.15 -13.19 13.37
N GLU A 146 2.18 -12.66 12.62
CA GLU A 146 2.26 -12.53 11.17
C GLU A 146 3.41 -11.62 10.74
N TYR A 147 3.58 -10.45 11.38
CA TYR A 147 4.70 -9.55 11.13
C TYR A 147 6.05 -10.25 11.30
N MET A 148 6.23 -11.00 12.39
CA MET A 148 7.48 -11.75 12.63
C MET A 148 7.67 -12.89 11.63
N LEU A 149 6.62 -13.65 11.33
CA LEU A 149 6.69 -14.76 10.38
C LEU A 149 7.09 -14.26 8.99
N THR A 150 6.44 -13.20 8.49
CA THR A 150 6.70 -12.67 7.15
C THR A 150 8.09 -12.06 7.02
N LEU A 151 8.58 -11.34 8.04
CA LEU A 151 9.85 -10.60 7.97
C LEU A 151 11.06 -11.36 8.51
N SER A 152 10.84 -12.45 9.24
CA SER A 152 11.92 -13.16 9.91
C SER A 152 11.75 -14.67 10.01
N GLY A 153 10.73 -15.24 9.37
CA GLY A 153 10.60 -16.68 9.16
C GLY A 153 11.62 -17.22 8.15
N ASP A 154 11.42 -18.45 7.69
CA ASP A 154 12.31 -19.14 6.75
C ASP A 154 12.06 -18.73 5.29
N PHE A 155 11.89 -17.42 5.06
CA PHE A 155 11.67 -16.83 3.75
C PHE A 155 12.73 -15.79 3.44
N ASN A 156 13.23 -15.80 2.21
CA ASN A 156 14.18 -14.80 1.75
C ASN A 156 13.46 -13.52 1.31
N PHE A 157 14.12 -12.38 1.51
CA PHE A 157 13.67 -11.14 0.90
C PHE A 157 13.92 -11.15 -0.60
N ILE A 158 13.14 -10.33 -1.31
CA ILE A 158 13.25 -10.16 -2.76
C ILE A 158 13.81 -8.76 -3.01
N GLU A 159 14.98 -8.68 -3.64
CA GLU A 159 15.57 -7.41 -4.06
C GLU A 159 14.85 -6.83 -5.26
N PHE A 160 14.40 -5.58 -5.10
CA PHE A 160 13.86 -4.77 -6.17
C PHE A 160 14.90 -3.72 -6.58
N MET A 161 15.43 -3.85 -7.80
CA MET A 161 16.29 -2.82 -8.38
C MET A 161 15.44 -1.62 -8.78
N SER A 162 15.39 -0.61 -7.91
CA SER A 162 14.79 0.68 -8.28
C SER A 162 15.70 1.43 -9.25
N ASN A 163 15.12 2.13 -10.23
CA ASN A 163 15.83 3.11 -11.06
C ASN A 163 16.26 4.39 -10.29
N SER A 164 16.28 4.34 -8.95
CA SER A 164 16.57 5.49 -8.11
C SER A 164 18.07 5.80 -8.10
N LYS A 165 18.40 7.06 -8.43
CA LYS A 165 19.76 7.61 -8.50
C LYS A 165 20.55 7.59 -7.18
N SER A 166 19.95 7.14 -6.07
CA SER A 166 20.48 7.28 -4.70
C SER A 166 21.27 6.08 -4.17
N GLY A 167 21.34 4.96 -4.90
CA GLY A 167 22.04 3.75 -4.43
C GLY A 167 21.43 3.13 -3.16
N GLN A 168 20.16 3.45 -2.87
CA GLN A 168 19.37 2.83 -1.80
C GLN A 168 18.78 1.51 -2.31
N PHE A 169 18.78 0.50 -1.44
CA PHE A 169 18.22 -0.81 -1.75
C PHE A 169 16.76 -0.86 -1.30
N PHE A 170 15.95 -1.56 -2.08
CA PHE A 170 14.57 -1.87 -1.75
C PHE A 170 14.45 -3.39 -1.72
N PHE A 171 13.83 -3.89 -0.65
CA PHE A 171 13.51 -5.29 -0.52
C PHE A 171 12.03 -5.45 -0.26
N TYR A 172 11.43 -6.49 -0.82
CA TYR A 172 10.11 -6.95 -0.42
C TYR A 172 10.23 -8.14 0.52
N SER A 173 9.25 -8.29 1.41
CA SER A 173 8.95 -9.60 1.97
C SER A 173 8.56 -10.58 0.86
N HIS A 174 8.68 -11.87 1.13
CA HIS A 174 8.36 -12.93 0.16
C HIS A 174 6.92 -12.85 -0.38
N ASP A 175 6.00 -12.33 0.44
CA ASP A 175 4.58 -12.10 0.15
C ASP A 175 4.28 -10.65 -0.26
N GLY A 176 5.29 -9.83 -0.57
CA GLY A 176 5.11 -8.44 -1.03
C GLY A 176 4.37 -7.49 -0.07
N ARG A 177 3.98 -7.93 1.13
CA ARG A 177 3.21 -7.17 2.11
C ARG A 177 4.00 -6.00 2.69
N TYR A 178 5.27 -6.23 2.95
CA TYR A 178 6.17 -5.24 3.52
C TYR A 178 7.25 -4.87 2.53
N MET A 179 7.52 -3.57 2.48
CA MET A 179 8.70 -3.01 1.83
C MET A 179 9.74 -2.68 2.90
N ILE A 180 10.98 -3.10 2.69
CA ILE A 180 12.14 -2.73 3.47
C ILE A 180 12.97 -1.77 2.63
N LYS A 181 13.08 -0.52 3.07
CA LYS A 181 13.81 0.52 2.35
C LYS A 181 15.04 0.94 3.14
N THR A 182 16.21 0.92 2.50
CA THR A 182 17.41 1.46 3.13
C THR A 182 17.40 2.98 3.16
N GLN A 183 17.97 3.54 4.22
CA GLN A 183 17.95 4.97 4.52
C GLN A 183 19.38 5.46 4.74
N THR A 184 19.64 6.68 4.32
CA THR A 184 20.81 7.44 4.73
C THR A 184 20.78 7.71 6.23
N LYS A 185 21.94 8.06 6.79
CA LYS A 185 22.04 8.47 8.21
C LYS A 185 21.18 9.71 8.48
N ASP A 186 21.04 10.61 7.51
CA ASP A 186 20.32 11.87 7.69
C ASP A 186 18.80 11.68 7.60
N GLU A 187 18.30 10.85 6.67
CA GLU A 187 16.89 10.43 6.67
C GLU A 187 16.53 9.71 7.97
N SER A 188 17.41 8.83 8.47
CA SER A 188 17.24 8.17 9.76
C SER A 188 17.17 9.16 10.94
N LYS A 189 18.00 10.21 10.95
CA LYS A 189 17.87 11.26 11.97
C LYS A 189 16.59 12.07 11.79
N PHE A 190 16.21 12.35 10.56
CA PHE A 190 15.01 13.12 10.26
C PHE A 190 13.75 12.41 10.73
N LEU A 191 13.57 11.13 10.38
CA LEU A 191 12.42 10.34 10.83
C LEU A 191 12.30 10.34 12.36
N ARG A 192 13.40 10.12 13.09
CA ARG A 192 13.39 10.14 14.56
C ARG A 192 13.00 11.50 15.14
N ARG A 193 13.38 12.60 14.49
CA ARG A 193 12.98 13.95 14.92
C ARG A 193 11.50 14.22 14.70
N ILE A 194 10.92 13.75 13.59
CA ILE A 194 9.50 13.95 13.30
C ILE A 194 8.59 12.87 13.90
N LEU A 195 9.16 11.79 14.46
CA LEU A 195 8.41 10.61 14.91
C LEU A 195 7.24 10.92 15.85
N PRO A 196 7.33 11.84 16.84
CA PRO A 196 6.18 12.20 17.67
C PRO A 196 5.02 12.81 16.87
N HIS A 197 5.34 13.67 15.90
CA HIS A 197 4.35 14.31 15.02
C HIS A 197 3.75 13.31 14.04
N TYR A 198 4.60 12.46 13.45
CA TYR A 198 4.17 11.37 12.56
C TYR A 198 3.23 10.41 13.29
N TYR A 199 3.62 9.95 14.48
CA TYR A 199 2.82 9.06 15.31
C TYR A 199 1.44 9.65 15.59
N LYS A 200 1.39 10.89 16.11
CA LYS A 200 0.13 11.59 16.37
C LYS A 200 -0.75 11.63 15.11
N PHE A 201 -0.16 12.04 13.99
CA PHE A 201 -0.87 12.18 12.72
C PHE A 201 -1.49 10.85 12.25
N VAL A 202 -0.72 9.76 12.22
CA VAL A 202 -1.22 8.46 11.73
C VAL A 202 -2.18 7.77 12.71
N MET A 203 -2.10 8.08 14.01
CA MET A 203 -3.12 7.62 14.98
C MET A 203 -4.47 8.30 14.72
N GLU A 204 -4.46 9.61 14.48
CA GLU A 204 -5.65 10.44 14.26
C GLU A 204 -6.25 10.29 12.85
N ASN A 205 -5.47 9.86 11.86
CA ASN A 205 -5.88 9.79 10.45
C ASN A 205 -5.77 8.35 9.91
N PRO A 206 -6.74 7.46 10.20
CA PRO A 206 -6.71 6.06 9.73
C PRO A 206 -6.69 5.92 8.21
N ASN A 207 -7.29 6.87 7.51
CA ASN A 207 -7.38 6.89 6.05
C ASN A 207 -6.15 7.51 5.39
N THR A 208 -5.11 7.89 6.13
CA THR A 208 -3.93 8.55 5.54
C THR A 208 -3.33 7.74 4.39
N LEU A 209 -2.96 8.46 3.33
CA LEU A 209 -2.21 7.94 2.20
C LEU A 209 -0.70 7.96 2.47
N ILE A 210 -0.24 8.64 3.53
CA ILE A 210 1.18 8.66 3.90
C ILE A 210 1.64 7.23 4.22
N THR A 211 2.79 6.87 3.67
CA THR A 211 3.42 5.57 3.94
C THR A 211 3.49 5.25 5.43
N ARG A 212 3.13 4.01 5.77
CA ARG A 212 3.01 3.53 7.14
C ARG A 212 4.31 2.84 7.54
N PHE A 213 5.05 3.43 8.46
CA PHE A 213 6.28 2.84 9.00
C PHE A 213 5.94 1.90 10.15
N TYR A 214 6.36 0.65 10.04
CA TYR A 214 6.10 -0.41 11.02
C TYR A 214 7.33 -0.78 11.85
N GLY A 215 8.50 -0.26 11.49
CA GLY A 215 9.73 -0.45 12.22
C GLY A 215 10.85 0.40 11.63
N MET A 216 11.81 0.77 12.49
CA MET A 216 13.00 1.50 12.07
C MET A 216 14.20 0.92 12.79
N HIS A 217 15.22 0.55 12.01
CA HIS A 217 16.31 -0.25 12.54
C HIS A 217 17.67 0.15 11.95
N ARG A 218 18.74 -0.36 12.55
CA ARG A 218 20.08 -0.28 11.99
C ARG A 218 20.86 -1.57 12.21
N VAL A 219 21.36 -2.15 11.13
CA VAL A 219 22.31 -3.26 11.16
C VAL A 219 23.73 -2.74 10.87
N LYS A 220 24.71 -3.21 11.63
CA LYS A 220 26.14 -2.92 11.41
C LYS A 220 26.89 -4.25 11.24
N MET A 221 27.36 -4.48 10.02
CA MET A 221 28.20 -5.59 9.64
C MET A 221 29.67 -5.16 9.72
N HIS A 222 30.39 -5.66 10.72
CA HIS A 222 31.78 -5.26 10.95
C HIS A 222 32.70 -5.68 9.81
N HIS A 223 32.53 -6.91 9.30
CA HIS A 223 33.31 -7.47 8.18
C HIS A 223 33.13 -6.67 6.88
N LEU A 224 31.91 -6.20 6.60
CA LEU A 224 31.64 -5.36 5.42
C LEU A 224 32.04 -3.90 5.61
N ARG A 225 32.44 -3.48 6.83
CA ARG A 225 32.57 -2.06 7.23
C ARG A 225 31.31 -1.21 6.89
N ARG A 226 30.16 -1.87 6.69
CA ARG A 226 28.88 -1.27 6.30
C ARG A 226 27.97 -1.14 7.53
N LYS A 227 27.36 0.03 7.68
CA LYS A 227 26.24 0.27 8.60
C LYS A 227 25.07 0.72 7.75
N MET A 228 23.92 0.07 7.93
CA MET A 228 22.74 0.37 7.16
C MET A 228 21.59 0.71 8.10
N HIS A 229 20.96 1.86 7.86
CA HIS A 229 19.67 2.17 8.47
C HIS A 229 18.59 1.73 7.49
N PHE A 230 17.49 1.22 8.01
CA PHE A 230 16.36 0.83 7.18
C PHE A 230 15.05 1.02 7.93
N VAL A 231 13.99 1.16 7.16
CA VAL A 231 12.61 1.19 7.64
C VAL A 231 11.86 0.01 7.04
N ILE A 232 10.93 -0.52 7.81
CA ILE A 232 9.94 -1.48 7.35
C ILE A 232 8.65 -0.69 7.18
N MET A 233 8.05 -0.75 6.00
CA MET A 233 6.88 0.05 5.67
C MET A 233 5.85 -0.77 4.89
N ALA A 234 4.60 -0.30 4.89
CA ALA A 234 3.55 -0.88 4.07
C ALA A 234 3.93 -0.83 2.57
N SER A 235 3.69 -1.94 1.86
CA SER A 235 3.68 -1.94 0.41
C SER A 235 2.38 -1.31 -0.10
N VAL A 236 2.48 -0.37 -1.05
CA VAL A 236 1.29 0.24 -1.70
C VAL A 236 0.56 -0.80 -2.56
N PHE A 237 1.29 -1.79 -3.07
CA PHE A 237 0.82 -2.77 -4.05
C PHE A 237 0.68 -4.17 -3.45
N HIS A 238 0.37 -4.27 -2.14
CA HIS A 238 0.00 -5.55 -1.54
C HIS A 238 -1.47 -5.86 -1.86
N THR A 239 -1.67 -6.59 -2.95
CA THR A 239 -2.98 -7.00 -3.47
C THR A 239 -2.87 -8.35 -4.17
N PRO A 240 -3.93 -9.17 -4.18
CA PRO A 240 -3.99 -10.35 -5.04
C PRO A 240 -4.22 -10.00 -6.51
N LEU A 241 -4.58 -8.75 -6.83
CA LEU A 241 -4.93 -8.31 -8.18
C LEU A 241 -3.69 -7.96 -8.99
N GLU A 242 -3.73 -8.25 -10.30
CA GLU A 242 -2.70 -7.79 -11.21
C GLU A 242 -2.80 -6.27 -11.41
N ILE A 243 -1.67 -5.59 -11.40
CA ILE A 243 -1.61 -4.15 -11.62
C ILE A 243 -1.19 -3.91 -13.06
N HIS A 244 -2.13 -3.40 -13.86
CA HIS A 244 -1.99 -3.13 -15.29
C HIS A 244 -1.40 -1.75 -15.57
N GLY A 245 -1.51 -0.80 -14.62
CA GLY A 245 -0.91 0.53 -14.76
C GLY A 245 -0.27 1.02 -13.47
N ARG A 246 0.89 1.70 -13.58
CA ARG A 246 1.60 2.29 -12.44
C ARG A 246 2.01 3.72 -12.74
N PHE A 247 1.74 4.64 -11.82
CA PHE A 247 2.15 6.04 -11.93
C PHE A 247 2.86 6.52 -10.67
N ASP A 248 4.01 7.17 -10.83
CA ASP A 248 4.65 8.01 -9.81
C ASP A 248 4.38 9.47 -10.17
N LEU A 249 3.59 10.20 -9.38
CA LEU A 249 3.16 11.56 -9.68
C LEU A 249 3.65 12.56 -8.63
N LYS A 250 4.21 13.70 -9.08
CA LYS A 250 4.77 14.76 -8.20
C LYS A 250 4.10 16.13 -8.39
N GLY A 251 3.17 16.22 -9.33
CA GLY A 251 2.53 17.46 -9.76
C GLY A 251 3.48 18.44 -10.45
N SER A 252 4.55 17.95 -11.07
CA SER A 252 5.50 18.77 -11.84
C SER A 252 5.61 18.28 -13.28
N ARG A 253 6.13 19.13 -14.18
CA ARG A 253 6.23 18.80 -15.61
C ARG A 253 7.66 18.47 -16.06
N ILE A 254 8.67 19.10 -15.45
CA ILE A 254 10.07 18.93 -15.88
C ILE A 254 10.63 17.57 -15.45
N GLY A 255 11.09 16.78 -16.42
CA GLY A 255 11.71 15.47 -16.17
C GLY A 255 10.72 14.42 -15.67
N ARG A 256 9.43 14.60 -16.02
CA ARG A 256 8.31 13.77 -15.57
C ARG A 256 7.69 12.95 -16.69
N HIS A 257 8.53 12.51 -17.62
CA HIS A 257 8.27 11.34 -18.48
C HIS A 257 8.97 10.11 -17.92
N ALA A 258 8.36 8.95 -18.10
CA ALA A 258 9.02 7.66 -17.95
C ALA A 258 10.16 7.52 -18.97
N SER A 259 11.19 6.76 -18.62
CA SER A 259 12.27 6.46 -19.58
C SER A 259 11.76 5.45 -20.63
N PRO A 260 12.43 5.33 -21.78
CA PRO A 260 12.09 4.29 -22.76
C PRO A 260 12.06 2.89 -22.14
N LYS A 261 13.06 2.59 -21.28
CA LYS A 261 13.12 1.33 -20.52
C LYS A 261 11.92 1.08 -19.60
N GLU A 262 11.29 2.14 -19.06
CA GLU A 262 10.08 1.96 -18.26
C GLU A 262 8.87 1.69 -19.16
N HIS A 263 8.76 2.32 -20.33
CA HIS A 263 7.69 2.03 -21.30
C HIS A 263 7.77 0.60 -21.84
N GLU A 264 8.97 0.12 -22.15
CA GLU A 264 9.23 -1.25 -22.62
C GLU A 264 8.83 -2.34 -21.61
N ARG A 265 8.65 -1.98 -20.33
CA ARG A 265 8.23 -2.91 -19.27
C ARG A 265 6.72 -3.12 -19.21
N GLY A 266 5.94 -2.47 -20.08
CA GLY A 266 4.47 -2.57 -20.10
C GLY A 266 3.87 -2.27 -18.73
N GLY A 267 2.88 -3.06 -18.30
CA GLY A 267 2.25 -2.89 -16.99
C GLY A 267 3.24 -2.81 -15.81
N ALA A 268 4.40 -3.47 -15.87
CA ALA A 268 5.42 -3.41 -14.81
C ALA A 268 6.23 -2.09 -14.78
N GLY A 269 6.13 -1.28 -15.84
CA GLY A 269 6.73 0.03 -15.97
C GLY A 269 6.03 1.10 -15.16
N VAL A 270 6.81 2.06 -14.64
CA VAL A 270 6.27 3.17 -13.83
C VAL A 270 6.24 4.46 -14.67
N LEU A 271 5.03 4.85 -15.06
CA LEU A 271 4.72 6.10 -15.75
C LEU A 271 4.77 7.30 -14.79
N LYS A 272 4.82 8.50 -15.34
CA LYS A 272 4.92 9.76 -14.59
C LYS A 272 3.88 10.78 -15.06
N ASP A 273 3.98 12.00 -14.54
CA ASP A 273 3.01 13.08 -14.71
C ASP A 273 2.70 13.41 -16.18
N MET A 274 3.73 13.50 -17.03
CA MET A 274 3.53 13.85 -18.44
C MET A 274 2.91 12.69 -19.21
N ASP A 275 3.32 11.46 -18.92
CA ASP A 275 2.76 10.26 -19.57
C ASP A 275 1.26 10.15 -19.24
N LEU A 276 0.85 10.42 -18.00
CA LEU A 276 -0.56 10.46 -17.60
C LEU A 276 -1.36 11.53 -18.35
N LEU A 277 -0.78 12.74 -18.51
CA LEU A 277 -1.43 13.83 -19.23
C LEU A 277 -1.60 13.51 -20.72
N GLU A 278 -0.58 12.97 -21.37
CA GLU A 278 -0.60 12.61 -22.79
C GLU A 278 -1.58 11.48 -23.08
N LYS A 279 -1.72 10.53 -22.14
CA LYS A 279 -2.68 9.44 -22.22
C LYS A 279 -4.11 9.86 -21.88
N GLY A 280 -4.33 11.06 -21.33
CA GLY A 280 -5.66 11.53 -20.91
C GLY A 280 -6.30 10.64 -19.84
N PHE A 281 -5.49 9.92 -19.06
CA PHE A 281 -6.01 8.96 -18.08
C PHE A 281 -6.41 9.66 -16.78
N HIS A 282 -7.60 9.35 -16.28
CA HIS A 282 -8.14 9.90 -15.04
C HIS A 282 -8.70 8.80 -14.14
N LEU A 283 -8.48 8.95 -12.83
CA LEU A 283 -9.09 8.08 -11.82
C LEU A 283 -10.57 8.42 -11.69
N GLN A 284 -11.41 7.47 -12.05
CA GLN A 284 -12.87 7.56 -11.96
C GLN A 284 -13.31 7.02 -10.61
N MET A 285 -13.52 7.90 -9.63
CA MET A 285 -13.90 7.50 -8.27
C MET A 285 -15.36 7.80 -7.94
N GLY A 286 -16.09 8.50 -8.79
CA GLY A 286 -17.38 9.08 -8.46
C GLY A 286 -17.27 10.20 -7.42
N VAL A 287 -18.34 11.00 -7.30
CA VAL A 287 -18.37 12.23 -6.49
C VAL A 287 -17.98 11.99 -5.02
N ALA A 288 -18.57 10.97 -4.38
CA ALA A 288 -18.37 10.73 -2.94
C ALA A 288 -16.94 10.30 -2.60
N ARG A 289 -16.37 9.32 -3.33
CA ARG A 289 -15.01 8.84 -3.05
C ARG A 289 -13.95 9.86 -3.47
N ARG A 290 -14.18 10.61 -4.55
CA ARG A 290 -13.34 11.76 -4.92
C ARG A 290 -13.26 12.78 -3.78
N ALA A 291 -14.39 13.16 -3.20
CA ALA A 291 -14.41 14.10 -2.07
C ALA A 291 -13.60 13.58 -0.88
N ILE A 292 -13.79 12.30 -0.50
CA ILE A 292 -13.03 11.66 0.58
C ILE A 292 -11.53 11.64 0.28
N PHE A 293 -11.15 11.28 -0.95
CA PHE A 293 -9.76 11.29 -1.41
C PHE A 293 -9.14 12.68 -1.30
N LEU A 294 -9.76 13.72 -1.86
CA LEU A 294 -9.20 15.07 -1.85
C LEU A 294 -9.12 15.66 -0.43
N VAL A 295 -10.12 15.41 0.42
CA VAL A 295 -10.08 15.83 1.83
C VAL A 295 -8.93 15.18 2.57
N GLN A 296 -8.73 13.87 2.41
CA GLN A 296 -7.62 13.16 3.05
C GLN A 296 -6.27 13.61 2.49
N LEU A 297 -6.14 13.75 1.17
CA LEU A 297 -4.92 14.19 0.50
C LEU A 297 -4.48 15.56 1.00
N ARG A 298 -5.41 16.51 1.17
CA ARG A 298 -5.12 17.83 1.74
C ARG A 298 -4.62 17.75 3.18
N LYS A 299 -5.19 16.88 4.03
CA LYS A 299 -4.70 16.66 5.39
C LYS A 299 -3.28 16.09 5.41
N ASP A 300 -3.01 15.13 4.53
CA ASP A 300 -1.69 14.50 4.40
C ASP A 300 -0.65 15.52 3.93
N VAL A 301 -0.95 16.29 2.88
CA VAL A 301 -0.06 17.33 2.36
C VAL A 301 0.19 18.43 3.39
N GLU A 302 -0.82 18.84 4.15
CA GLU A 302 -0.64 19.83 5.21
C GLU A 302 0.30 19.34 6.31
N PHE A 303 0.24 18.06 6.68
CA PHE A 303 1.23 17.46 7.56
C PHE A 303 2.65 17.51 6.97
N LEU A 304 2.82 17.17 5.68
CA LEU A 304 4.12 17.19 5.00
C LEU A 304 4.69 18.61 4.91
N LYS A 305 3.86 19.61 4.61
CA LYS A 305 4.21 21.05 4.61
C LYS A 305 4.74 21.49 5.99
N ARG A 306 4.01 21.17 7.06
CA ARG A 306 4.42 21.48 8.44
C ARG A 306 5.77 20.84 8.81
N MET A 307 6.02 19.61 8.37
CA MET A 307 7.30 18.91 8.61
C MET A 307 8.42 19.35 7.66
N LYS A 308 8.16 20.29 6.74
CA LYS A 308 9.08 20.77 5.71
C LYS A 308 9.62 19.64 4.83
N ILE A 309 8.74 18.71 4.48
CA ILE A 309 8.97 17.59 3.58
C ILE A 309 8.57 18.00 2.16
N MET A 310 9.32 17.52 1.18
CA MET A 310 9.09 17.80 -0.25
C MET A 310 9.57 16.63 -1.10
N ASP A 311 9.35 16.70 -2.40
CA ASP A 311 9.80 15.70 -3.38
C ASP A 311 9.19 14.28 -3.18
N TYR A 312 8.05 14.22 -2.45
CA TYR A 312 7.23 13.04 -2.29
C TYR A 312 6.33 12.81 -3.50
N SER A 313 6.05 11.56 -3.84
CA SER A 313 5.14 11.22 -4.95
C SER A 313 3.84 10.62 -4.43
N LEU A 314 2.73 10.81 -5.15
CA LEU A 314 1.61 9.88 -5.08
C LEU A 314 1.92 8.70 -6.00
N LEU A 315 2.10 7.52 -5.43
CA LEU A 315 2.20 6.28 -6.16
C LEU A 315 0.79 5.72 -6.38
N ILE A 316 0.48 5.41 -7.64
CA ILE A 316 -0.82 4.90 -8.08
C ILE A 316 -0.60 3.56 -8.78
N GLY A 317 -1.37 2.56 -8.38
CA GLY A 317 -1.55 1.30 -9.10
C GLY A 317 -2.97 1.23 -9.63
N VAL A 318 -3.14 0.74 -10.85
CA VAL A 318 -4.43 0.55 -11.50
C VAL A 318 -4.56 -0.93 -11.84
N HIS A 319 -5.58 -1.57 -11.29
CA HIS A 319 -6.11 -2.83 -11.79
C HIS A 319 -7.34 -2.54 -12.63
N ASP A 320 -7.47 -3.25 -13.73
CA ASP A 320 -8.56 -3.17 -14.70
C ASP A 320 -9.14 -4.56 -14.91
N SER A 321 -10.41 -4.76 -14.54
CA SER A 321 -11.06 -6.07 -14.66
C SER A 321 -11.28 -6.53 -16.09
N SER A 322 -11.29 -5.64 -17.08
CA SER A 322 -11.39 -6.04 -18.50
C SER A 322 -10.03 -6.34 -19.13
N ASP A 323 -8.93 -5.99 -18.45
CA ASP A 323 -7.53 -6.14 -18.92
C ASP A 323 -7.22 -5.35 -20.21
N ASP A 324 -8.03 -4.33 -20.54
CA ASP A 324 -7.83 -3.50 -21.73
C ASP A 324 -6.66 -2.52 -21.56
N LEU A 325 -6.46 -2.00 -20.33
CA LEU A 325 -5.44 -0.98 -20.06
C LEU A 325 -3.98 -1.41 -20.27
N ASN A 326 -3.66 -2.71 -20.18
CA ASN A 326 -2.27 -3.19 -20.15
C ASN A 326 -1.51 -2.84 -21.45
N ASN A 327 -2.21 -2.85 -22.59
CA ASN A 327 -1.63 -2.46 -23.88
C ASN A 327 -1.80 -0.96 -24.16
N ASP A 328 -2.96 -0.37 -23.88
CA ASP A 328 -3.27 1.01 -24.28
C ASP A 328 -2.44 2.07 -23.53
N LEU A 329 -2.10 1.84 -22.26
CA LEU A 329 -1.31 2.81 -21.48
C LEU A 329 0.15 2.89 -21.92
N TYR A 330 0.71 1.81 -22.48
CA TYR A 330 2.15 1.69 -22.75
C TYR A 330 2.48 1.67 -24.25
N THR A 331 1.53 1.34 -25.10
CA THR A 331 1.68 1.46 -26.56
C THR A 331 1.23 2.86 -27.00
N GLY A 332 2.09 3.58 -27.73
CA GLY A 332 1.80 4.92 -28.22
C GLY A 332 1.74 4.94 -29.74
N SER A 333 0.54 5.15 -30.28
CA SER A 333 0.30 6.03 -31.43
C SER A 333 -0.77 7.04 -31.00
N PRO A 334 -0.66 8.33 -31.35
CA PRO A 334 -1.76 9.27 -31.14
C PRO A 334 -2.95 8.77 -31.97
N THR A 335 -4.12 8.59 -31.34
CA THR A 335 -5.37 8.41 -32.09
C THR A 335 -5.66 9.72 -32.81
N ALA A 336 -5.12 9.85 -34.03
CA ALA A 336 -5.77 10.65 -35.05
C ALA A 336 -7.16 10.04 -35.22
N ALA A 337 -8.18 10.87 -34.98
CA ALA A 337 -9.55 10.52 -35.29
C ALA A 337 -9.65 10.33 -36.80
N GLU A 338 -9.55 9.08 -37.27
CA GLU A 338 -10.02 8.71 -38.60
C GLU A 338 -11.52 8.43 -38.50
N LEU A 339 -12.26 9.35 -39.12
CA LEU A 339 -13.58 9.12 -39.66
C LEU A 339 -13.49 7.92 -40.62
N ASP A 340 -14.26 6.86 -40.41
CA ASP A 340 -15.07 6.38 -41.53
C ASP A 340 -16.31 5.62 -41.10
N ASP A 341 -17.34 5.90 -41.88
CA ASP A 341 -18.69 5.35 -41.90
C ASP A 341 -18.69 4.06 -42.73
N SER A 342 -19.37 3.01 -42.26
CA SER A 342 -20.10 2.09 -43.15
C SER A 342 -20.86 1.01 -42.38
N THR A 343 -22.16 1.03 -42.63
CA THR A 343 -23.18 0.02 -42.37
C THR A 343 -22.90 -1.35 -43.00
N SER A 344 -23.22 -2.45 -42.31
CA SER A 344 -23.99 -3.59 -42.88
C SER A 344 -24.47 -4.60 -41.82
N SER A 345 -25.79 -4.60 -41.64
CA SER A 345 -26.75 -5.71 -41.50
C SER A 345 -26.33 -7.16 -41.15
N GLU A 346 -27.03 -7.66 -40.11
CA GLU A 346 -27.90 -8.86 -40.07
C GLU A 346 -27.42 -10.25 -39.56
N GLY A 347 -28.34 -10.84 -38.77
CA GLY A 347 -28.45 -12.24 -38.37
C GLY A 347 -28.27 -12.42 -36.85
N GLY A 348 -29.26 -12.63 -35.98
CA GLY A 348 -30.61 -13.18 -36.13
C GLY A 348 -30.75 -14.42 -35.22
N PHE A 349 -31.82 -14.45 -34.42
CA PHE A 349 -32.46 -15.64 -33.76
C PHE A 349 -32.00 -16.01 -32.32
N PHE A 350 -32.84 -16.40 -31.34
CA PHE A 350 -34.24 -16.17 -30.92
C PHE A 350 -34.41 -16.88 -29.55
N GLY A 351 -35.35 -16.43 -28.70
CA GLY A 351 -35.92 -17.21 -27.58
C GLY A 351 -36.03 -16.43 -26.25
N THR A 352 -37.05 -15.59 -26.03
CA THR A 352 -38.37 -15.92 -25.41
C THR A 352 -38.23 -16.65 -24.05
N ALA A 353 -38.88 -16.29 -22.93
CA ALA A 353 -40.02 -15.42 -22.68
C ALA A 353 -40.35 -15.41 -21.16
N PHE A 354 -41.03 -14.36 -20.70
CA PHE A 354 -42.00 -14.27 -19.58
C PHE A 354 -41.55 -14.69 -18.15
N GLY A 355 -41.93 -14.01 -17.07
CA GLY A 355 -42.94 -12.97 -16.92
C GLY A 355 -42.90 -12.31 -15.53
N ASP A 356 -43.70 -11.26 -15.44
CA ASP A 356 -43.91 -10.31 -14.35
C ASP A 356 -44.36 -10.90 -13.01
N THR A 357 -44.07 -10.19 -11.92
CA THR A 357 -45.01 -9.51 -10.96
C THR A 357 -44.25 -9.23 -9.65
N SER A 358 -44.04 -7.96 -9.26
CA SER A 358 -44.89 -7.11 -8.38
C SER A 358 -45.21 -7.80 -7.03
N LEU A 359 -44.97 -7.24 -5.85
CA LEU A 359 -45.50 -6.00 -5.28
C LEU A 359 -44.75 -5.63 -3.97
N ALA A 360 -44.92 -4.37 -3.60
CA ALA A 360 -44.34 -3.68 -2.45
C ALA A 360 -45.17 -3.81 -1.15
N GLU A 361 -44.72 -3.06 -0.12
CA GLU A 361 -45.41 -2.64 1.12
C GLU A 361 -45.28 -3.60 2.34
N ARG A 362 -45.17 -3.16 3.61
CA ARG A 362 -45.21 -1.83 4.27
C ARG A 362 -44.71 -1.96 5.71
N CYS A 363 -44.33 -0.82 6.31
CA CYS A 363 -44.00 -0.62 7.72
C CYS A 363 -45.24 -0.56 8.65
N SER A 364 -45.07 -0.99 9.91
CA SER A 364 -45.69 -0.49 11.17
C SER A 364 -45.24 -1.45 12.30
N GLY A 365 -44.91 -1.11 13.55
CA GLY A 365 -45.13 0.08 14.37
C GLY A 365 -46.12 -0.24 15.50
N SER A 366 -45.67 -0.65 16.70
CA SER A 366 -46.24 -0.29 18.03
C SER A 366 -45.70 -1.10 19.22
N LEU A 367 -45.56 -0.37 20.35
CA LEU A 367 -45.30 -0.75 21.76
C LEU A 367 -46.62 -1.18 22.45
N PRO A 368 -46.65 -1.86 23.63
CA PRO A 368 -46.63 -1.11 24.92
C PRO A 368 -46.16 -1.83 26.23
N SER A 369 -45.79 -0.97 27.19
CA SER A 369 -46.12 -0.97 28.65
C SER A 369 -45.49 -1.95 29.68
N THR A 370 -44.98 -1.34 30.75
CA THR A 370 -44.50 -1.84 32.06
C THR A 370 -45.63 -2.05 33.11
N PRO A 371 -45.32 -2.69 34.27
CA PRO A 371 -45.32 -1.92 35.52
C PRO A 371 -44.20 -2.29 36.55
N ARG A 372 -44.13 -1.43 37.59
CA ARG A 372 -43.13 -1.23 38.66
C ARG A 372 -43.01 -2.31 39.75
N GLY A 373 -41.83 -2.38 40.38
CA GLY A 373 -41.59 -2.88 41.74
C GLY A 373 -40.12 -2.63 42.17
N ALA A 374 -39.90 -2.02 43.33
CA ALA A 374 -38.65 -1.37 43.75
C ALA A 374 -37.58 -2.29 44.38
N ALA A 375 -36.29 -1.98 44.13
CA ALA A 375 -35.17 -2.16 45.06
C ALA A 375 -33.94 -1.39 44.56
N MET A 376 -33.34 -0.53 45.38
CA MET A 376 -32.06 0.15 45.12
C MET A 376 -30.89 -0.76 45.50
N PRO A 377 -29.96 -1.10 44.59
CA PRO A 377 -28.75 -1.83 44.93
C PRO A 377 -27.53 -0.89 45.11
N PRO A 378 -26.45 -1.38 45.74
CA PRO A 378 -25.38 -0.54 46.28
C PRO A 378 -24.43 -0.01 45.19
N LEU A 379 -23.77 1.10 45.51
CA LEU A 379 -22.76 1.81 44.73
C LEU A 379 -21.75 0.86 44.06
N SER A 380 -21.90 0.66 42.75
CA SER A 380 -20.91 -0.02 41.89
C SER A 380 -19.83 0.95 41.40
N PRO A 381 -18.55 0.56 41.32
CA PRO A 381 -17.48 1.40 40.81
C PRO A 381 -17.74 1.79 39.36
N ARG A 382 -17.50 3.07 39.06
CA ARG A 382 -17.65 3.71 37.75
C ARG A 382 -17.15 2.81 36.62
N LEU A 383 -18.06 2.60 35.68
CA LEU A 383 -17.85 2.12 34.31
C LEU A 383 -16.59 2.76 33.71
N LEU A 384 -15.46 2.06 33.79
CA LEU A 384 -14.28 2.34 32.99
C LEU A 384 -14.56 1.83 31.58
N ASP A 385 -15.25 2.68 30.84
CA ASP A 385 -15.16 2.89 29.41
C ASP A 385 -14.61 1.72 28.58
N THR A 386 -15.45 0.71 28.37
CA THR A 386 -15.23 -0.41 27.46
C THR A 386 -15.26 0.03 25.98
N THR A 387 -15.30 1.34 25.68
CA THR A 387 -15.23 1.90 24.32
C THR A 387 -13.80 2.01 23.77
N ALA A 388 -12.78 1.59 24.54
CA ALA A 388 -11.39 1.56 24.10
C ALA A 388 -11.05 0.46 23.06
N TYR A 389 -12.05 -0.27 22.56
CA TYR A 389 -12.04 -0.88 21.24
C TYR A 389 -12.52 0.15 20.20
N ALA A 390 -11.79 1.26 20.05
CA ALA A 390 -11.96 2.09 18.87
C ALA A 390 -11.73 1.15 17.67
N GLU A 391 -12.79 0.87 16.93
CA GLU A 391 -12.86 -0.12 15.88
C GLU A 391 -11.59 -0.06 15.03
N PHE A 392 -11.02 -1.23 14.74
CA PHE A 392 -10.02 -1.41 13.68
C PHE A 392 -10.69 -1.01 12.35
N SER A 393 -10.84 0.30 12.12
CA SER A 393 -11.40 0.81 10.89
C SER A 393 -10.28 0.73 9.86
N GLU A 394 -10.30 -0.33 9.06
CA GLU A 394 -9.53 -0.41 7.84
C GLU A 394 -9.74 0.86 7.01
N SER A 395 -8.65 1.41 6.48
CA SER A 395 -8.69 2.60 5.62
C SER A 395 -9.61 2.34 4.44
N ILE A 396 -10.49 3.29 4.10
CA ILE A 396 -11.34 3.20 2.90
C ILE A 396 -10.53 2.94 1.63
N PHE A 397 -9.27 3.37 1.57
CA PHE A 397 -8.37 3.17 0.44
C PHE A 397 -7.72 1.78 0.39
N CYS A 398 -8.02 0.91 1.36
CA CYS A 398 -7.50 -0.46 1.42
C CYS A 398 -8.60 -1.53 1.51
N LYS A 399 -9.88 -1.13 1.61
CA LYS A 399 -11.00 -2.06 1.84
C LYS A 399 -11.32 -2.94 0.62
N ASP A 400 -11.05 -2.46 -0.58
CA ASP A 400 -11.45 -3.11 -1.82
C ASP A 400 -10.25 -3.90 -2.39
N GLU A 401 -10.01 -5.12 -1.90
CA GLU A 401 -8.86 -5.98 -2.30
C GLU A 401 -7.49 -5.31 -2.11
N GLY A 402 -7.36 -4.47 -1.08
CA GLY A 402 -6.16 -3.68 -0.80
C GLY A 402 -6.16 -2.28 -1.44
N GLY A 403 -7.17 -1.94 -2.24
CA GLY A 403 -7.34 -0.65 -2.92
C GLY A 403 -8.72 -0.01 -2.70
N ILE A 404 -9.16 0.78 -3.68
CA ILE A 404 -10.48 1.41 -3.77
C ILE A 404 -11.09 1.16 -5.16
N TYR A 405 -12.30 0.61 -5.24
CA TYR A 405 -12.99 0.44 -6.53
C TYR A 405 -13.19 1.80 -7.24
N GLY A 406 -12.97 1.83 -8.55
CA GLY A 406 -13.44 2.92 -9.37
C GLY A 406 -14.97 2.94 -9.40
N ARG A 407 -15.52 4.13 -9.62
CA ARG A 407 -16.95 4.36 -9.79
C ARG A 407 -17.20 5.28 -10.96
N ASP A 408 -18.23 4.98 -11.74
CA ASP A 408 -18.77 5.89 -12.73
C ASP A 408 -19.50 7.07 -12.06
N ARG A 409 -19.95 8.01 -12.89
CA ARG A 409 -20.74 9.19 -12.48
C ARG A 409 -22.03 8.84 -11.72
N HIS A 410 -22.59 7.65 -11.91
CA HIS A 410 -23.80 7.17 -11.24
C HIS A 410 -23.48 6.41 -9.95
N GLY A 411 -22.20 6.30 -9.57
CA GLY A 411 -21.76 5.57 -8.40
C GLY A 411 -21.73 4.06 -8.58
N ARG A 412 -21.80 3.54 -9.81
CA ARG A 412 -21.67 2.10 -10.12
C ARG A 412 -20.20 1.75 -10.31
N LYS A 413 -19.81 0.51 -9.99
CA LYS A 413 -18.42 0.05 -10.22
C LYS A 413 -18.13 0.08 -11.73
N ASN A 414 -16.95 0.56 -12.10
CA ASN A 414 -16.52 0.72 -13.49
C ASN A 414 -15.40 -0.25 -13.90
N GLY A 415 -15.19 -1.33 -13.15
CA GLY A 415 -14.15 -2.33 -13.44
C GLY A 415 -12.76 -2.00 -12.92
N PHE A 416 -12.48 -0.76 -12.51
CA PHE A 416 -11.17 -0.39 -11.98
C PHE A 416 -11.03 -0.63 -10.46
N VAL A 417 -9.81 -0.90 -10.02
CA VAL A 417 -9.38 -0.79 -8.62
C VAL A 417 -8.11 0.05 -8.56
N TYR A 418 -8.11 1.08 -7.71
CA TYR A 418 -6.97 1.98 -7.55
C TYR A 418 -6.25 1.73 -6.22
N PHE A 419 -4.93 1.68 -6.27
CA PHE A 419 -4.04 1.51 -5.12
C PHE A 419 -3.23 2.79 -4.94
N LEU A 420 -3.33 3.44 -3.79
CA LEU A 420 -2.85 4.82 -3.62
C LEU A 420 -1.95 4.93 -2.38
N GLY A 421 -0.82 5.62 -2.52
CA GLY A 421 0.03 5.94 -1.37
C GLY A 421 1.04 7.04 -1.65
N ILE A 422 1.22 7.95 -0.69
CA ILE A 422 2.27 8.96 -0.71
C ILE A 422 3.58 8.32 -0.23
N ILE A 423 4.59 8.34 -1.09
CA ILE A 423 5.90 7.73 -0.87
C ILE A 423 7.01 8.79 -0.72
N ASP A 424 8.19 8.36 -0.28
CA ASP A 424 9.42 9.18 -0.21
C ASP A 424 9.35 10.42 0.70
N ILE A 425 8.63 10.32 1.81
CA ILE A 425 8.41 11.41 2.78
C ILE A 425 9.61 11.73 3.70
N LEU A 426 10.81 11.23 3.41
CA LEU A 426 12.01 11.46 4.23
C LEU A 426 12.98 12.50 3.63
N GLN A 427 12.62 13.08 2.49
CA GLN A 427 13.35 14.19 1.87
C GLN A 427 12.98 15.52 2.51
N GLN A 428 13.81 15.97 3.46
CA GLN A 428 13.63 17.26 4.13
C GLN A 428 14.21 18.42 3.31
N TYR A 429 13.47 19.54 3.25
CA TYR A 429 14.00 20.79 2.74
C TYR A 429 14.99 21.42 3.72
N ASN A 430 16.28 21.16 3.50
CA ASN A 430 17.38 21.73 4.29
C ASN A 430 18.15 22.80 3.51
N THR A 431 18.96 23.63 4.17
CA THR A 431 19.80 24.68 3.55
C THR A 431 20.66 24.19 2.38
N ARG A 432 21.15 22.96 2.44
CA ARG A 432 21.83 22.30 1.30
C ARG A 432 20.93 22.12 0.07
N LYS A 433 19.66 21.76 0.29
CA LYS A 433 18.64 21.66 -0.77
C LYS A 433 18.19 23.04 -1.26
N ILE A 434 18.16 24.03 -0.38
CA ILE A 434 17.95 25.44 -0.76
C ILE A 434 19.04 25.89 -1.74
N ALA A 435 20.31 25.58 -1.48
CA ALA A 435 21.42 25.89 -2.38
C ALA A 435 21.31 25.15 -3.73
N GLU A 436 20.99 23.86 -3.74
CA GLU A 436 20.70 23.11 -4.97
C GLU A 436 19.54 23.72 -5.77
N THR A 437 18.49 24.17 -5.07
CA THR A 437 17.30 24.80 -5.67
C THR A 437 17.61 26.18 -6.23
N PHE A 438 18.44 26.96 -5.54
CA PHE A 438 18.89 28.28 -5.98
C PHE A 438 19.71 28.17 -7.28
N PHE A 439 20.66 27.22 -7.32
CA PHE A 439 21.48 26.98 -8.52
C PHE A 439 20.66 26.47 -9.71
N LYS A 440 19.64 25.62 -9.47
CA LYS A 440 18.70 25.18 -10.53
C LYS A 440 17.74 26.29 -10.98
N GLY A 441 17.33 27.16 -10.05
CA GLY A 441 16.44 28.30 -10.31
C GLY A 441 17.08 29.46 -11.06
N LEU A 442 18.42 29.56 -11.07
CA LEU A 442 19.18 30.51 -11.88
C LEU A 442 19.13 30.21 -13.39
N ARG A 443 18.75 28.99 -13.79
CA ARG A 443 18.60 28.59 -15.20
C ARG A 443 17.15 28.46 -15.67
N HIS A 444 16.18 28.31 -14.77
CA HIS A 444 14.80 27.96 -15.15
C HIS A 444 13.72 28.57 -14.24
N ASN A 445 12.49 28.68 -14.77
CA ASN A 445 11.32 29.20 -14.07
C ASN A 445 10.97 28.33 -12.84
N ARG A 446 11.09 28.90 -11.64
CA ARG A 446 11.05 28.18 -10.34
C ARG A 446 9.79 27.34 -10.10
N LYS A 447 8.67 27.67 -10.77
CA LYS A 447 7.38 26.96 -10.63
C LYS A 447 7.40 25.53 -11.21
N GLN A 448 8.32 25.22 -12.12
CA GLN A 448 8.30 23.96 -12.89
C GLN A 448 9.22 22.86 -12.31
N ILE A 449 10.02 23.15 -11.29
CA ILE A 449 11.04 22.25 -10.73
C ILE A 449 10.45 21.48 -9.52
N SER A 450 10.79 20.20 -9.36
CA SER A 450 10.31 19.38 -8.22
C SER A 450 10.89 19.82 -6.87
N ALA A 451 12.09 20.40 -6.83
CA ALA A 451 12.71 20.87 -5.61
C ALA A 451 12.38 22.35 -5.33
N VAL A 452 11.39 22.62 -4.48
CA VAL A 452 10.86 23.96 -4.21
C VAL A 452 10.43 24.08 -2.74
N ASN A 453 10.11 25.29 -2.29
CA ASN A 453 9.57 25.53 -0.94
C ASN A 453 8.44 24.52 -0.64
N PRO A 454 8.43 23.84 0.53
CA PRO A 454 7.44 22.82 0.85
C PRO A 454 5.99 23.28 0.71
N ASP A 455 5.71 24.55 1.01
CA ASP A 455 4.36 25.10 0.94
C ASP A 455 3.89 25.17 -0.51
N PHE A 456 4.71 25.75 -1.39
CA PHE A 456 4.47 25.78 -2.83
C PHE A 456 4.45 24.38 -3.46
N TYR A 457 5.32 23.46 -3.00
CA TYR A 457 5.31 22.07 -3.45
C TYR A 457 3.95 21.42 -3.18
N GLY A 458 3.46 21.54 -1.94
CA GLY A 458 2.21 20.94 -1.51
C GLY A 458 1.00 21.49 -2.26
N ASP A 459 0.93 22.80 -2.44
CA ASP A 459 -0.20 23.44 -3.14
C ASP A 459 -0.25 23.01 -4.62
N ARG A 460 0.91 23.01 -5.30
CA ARG A 460 1.04 22.51 -6.68
C ARG A 460 0.67 21.03 -6.79
N PHE A 461 1.11 20.23 -5.83
CA PHE A 461 0.82 18.80 -5.79
C PHE A 461 -0.68 18.55 -5.68
N ILE A 462 -1.38 19.21 -4.75
CA ILE A 462 -2.84 19.11 -4.61
C ILE A 462 -3.55 19.54 -5.88
N GLU A 463 -3.18 20.71 -6.43
CA GLU A 463 -3.78 21.25 -7.64
C GLU A 463 -3.67 20.28 -8.82
N PHE A 464 -2.51 19.65 -9.01
CA PHE A 464 -2.32 18.66 -10.06
C PHE A 464 -3.20 17.44 -9.87
N MET A 465 -3.26 16.90 -8.65
CA MET A 465 -4.07 15.70 -8.36
C MET A 465 -5.57 15.98 -8.58
N GLU A 466 -6.03 17.17 -8.20
CA GLU A 466 -7.42 17.59 -8.32
C GLU A 466 -7.84 17.88 -9.77
N LYS A 467 -6.96 18.50 -10.57
CA LYS A 467 -7.27 18.92 -11.94
C LYS A 467 -6.96 17.88 -13.00
N HIS A 468 -5.94 17.06 -12.80
CA HIS A 468 -5.39 16.20 -13.85
C HIS A 468 -5.46 14.71 -13.51
N VAL A 469 -5.51 14.32 -12.25
CA VAL A 469 -5.42 12.89 -11.88
C VAL A 469 -6.80 12.30 -11.58
N VAL A 470 -7.67 13.00 -10.86
CA VAL A 470 -8.99 12.47 -10.50
C VAL A 470 -10.08 13.16 -11.31
N GLN A 471 -10.93 12.37 -11.98
CA GLN A 471 -11.99 12.90 -12.83
C GLN A 471 -13.00 13.74 -12.03
N ASP A 472 -13.39 14.91 -12.55
CA ASP A 472 -14.41 15.74 -11.93
C ASP A 472 -15.81 15.42 -12.48
N ASP A 473 -16.48 14.48 -11.82
CA ASP A 473 -17.85 14.09 -12.18
C ASP A 473 -18.91 15.16 -11.83
N THR A 474 -18.56 16.24 -11.12
CA THR A 474 -19.52 17.27 -10.72
C THR A 474 -19.85 18.25 -11.84
N LEU A 475 -18.90 18.49 -12.75
CA LEU A 475 -19.06 19.45 -13.86
C LEU A 475 -20.07 18.97 -14.92
N LEU A 476 -20.28 17.66 -15.03
CA LEU A 476 -21.22 17.05 -15.99
C LEU A 476 -22.64 16.88 -15.43
N LEU A 477 -22.82 16.98 -14.11
CA LEU A 477 -24.15 16.97 -13.47
C LEU A 477 -24.86 18.33 -13.58
N ALA A 478 -24.12 19.39 -13.91
CA ALA A 478 -24.65 20.73 -14.13
C ALA A 478 -25.24 20.95 -15.53
N SER A 479 -25.11 19.97 -16.44
CA SER A 479 -25.71 20.03 -17.77
C SER A 479 -27.22 19.77 -17.69
N PRO A 480 -28.09 20.67 -18.19
CA PRO A 480 -29.52 20.42 -18.23
C PRO A 480 -29.81 19.12 -18.98
N ARG A 481 -30.69 18.26 -18.42
CA ARG A 481 -31.24 17.15 -19.20
C ARG A 481 -31.87 17.72 -20.48
N PRO A 482 -31.55 17.21 -21.68
CA PRO A 482 -32.31 17.55 -22.86
C PRO A 482 -33.78 17.24 -22.57
N LEU A 483 -34.65 18.23 -22.71
CA LEU A 483 -36.08 18.01 -22.68
C LEU A 483 -36.42 16.95 -23.73
N PRO A 484 -37.25 15.95 -23.43
CA PRO A 484 -37.70 15.02 -24.45
C PRO A 484 -38.36 15.83 -25.56
N SER A 485 -37.86 15.70 -26.80
CA SER A 485 -38.48 16.32 -27.95
C SER A 485 -39.92 15.81 -28.10
N PRO A 486 -40.89 16.67 -28.43
CA PRO A 486 -42.27 16.23 -28.62
C PRO A 486 -42.30 15.20 -29.75
N SER A 487 -42.80 14.00 -29.43
CA SER A 487 -42.98 12.93 -30.39
C SER A 487 -44.00 13.35 -31.45
N THR A 488 -43.53 13.61 -32.66
CA THR A 488 -44.37 13.65 -33.86
C THR A 488 -44.80 12.23 -34.19
N ARG A 489 -46.01 11.87 -33.74
CA ARG A 489 -46.88 10.86 -34.34
C ARG A 489 -48.20 10.89 -33.58
N ASP A 490 -49.22 11.48 -34.21
CA ASP A 490 -50.54 10.88 -34.37
C ASP A 490 -51.39 11.82 -35.23
N THR A 491 -51.23 11.69 -36.55
CA THR A 491 -52.30 11.92 -37.50
C THR A 491 -52.88 10.57 -37.86
N ALA A 492 -54.06 10.24 -37.35
CA ALA A 492 -55.24 9.97 -38.18
C ALA A 492 -56.39 9.34 -37.37
N VAL A 493 -57.60 9.72 -37.78
CA VAL A 493 -58.91 9.07 -37.59
C VAL A 493 -59.61 9.27 -36.25
N ILE A 494 -60.53 10.24 -36.19
CA ILE A 494 -61.95 9.96 -35.89
C ILE A 494 -62.81 10.91 -36.74
N ASP A 495 -63.73 10.29 -37.48
CA ASP A 495 -64.76 10.88 -38.34
C ASP A 495 -66.00 11.32 -37.55
N ALA A 496 -66.76 12.22 -38.18
CA ALA A 496 -68.20 12.46 -38.05
C ALA A 496 -68.78 13.39 -36.94
N ILE A 497 -69.74 14.21 -37.43
CA ILE A 497 -70.93 14.87 -36.81
C ILE A 497 -71.00 16.38 -37.22
N PRO A 498 -72.19 16.90 -37.59
CA PRO A 498 -72.42 17.45 -38.93
C PRO A 498 -72.67 18.97 -38.99
N ARG A 499 -72.81 19.42 -40.25
CA ARG A 499 -73.22 20.76 -40.71
C ARG A 499 -74.32 21.42 -39.86
N MET A 500 -74.10 22.69 -39.53
CA MET A 500 -75.14 23.70 -39.47
C MET A 500 -74.67 24.96 -40.22
N GLU A 501 -75.61 25.52 -40.95
CA GLU A 501 -75.54 26.66 -41.87
C GLU A 501 -75.53 28.01 -41.13
N GLU A 502 -75.23 29.07 -41.92
CA GLU A 502 -75.51 30.49 -41.68
C GLU A 502 -74.72 31.16 -40.52
N GLU A 503 -74.22 32.39 -40.62
CA GLU A 503 -74.62 33.55 -41.41
C GLU A 503 -73.47 34.58 -41.43
N ALA A 504 -73.51 35.47 -42.42
CA ALA A 504 -72.57 36.57 -42.62
C ALA A 504 -72.74 37.70 -41.58
N ALA A 505 -71.65 38.43 -41.26
CA ALA A 505 -71.54 39.88 -41.38
C ALA A 505 -70.49 40.51 -40.42
N CYS A 506 -69.78 41.48 -40.99
CA CYS A 506 -68.96 42.55 -40.41
C CYS A 506 -67.48 42.29 -40.06
#